data_AF-N1UPJ4-F1
#
_entry.id   AF-N1UPJ4-F1
#
_cell.length_a   1.000
_cell.length_b   1.000
_cell.length_c   1.000
_cell.angle_alpha   90.00
_cell.angle_beta   90.00
_cell.angle_gamma   90.00
#
_symmetry.space_group_name_H-M   'P 1'
#
loop_
_entity.id
_entity.type
_entity.pdbx_description
1 polymer ?
#
loop_
_entity_poly.entity_id
_entity_poly.type
_entity_poly.pdbx_seq_one_letter_code
_entity_poly.pdbx_strand_id
1 'polypeptide(L)'
;MPWPAQEGGHRPGRKAGALVVLVDGELALYVERGGKTLLTFTEDPQALDLCAAAVVDVIRRGAADKMAVEKVNGVPVLDTDVARALTGAGFYSTPRGLRFRA
;
A
#
# COMPACT_ATOMS: atom_id res chain seq x y z
N MET A 1 7.39 15.67 15.82
CA MET A 1 7.05 16.27 14.52
C MET A 1 5.64 15.87 14.14
N PRO A 2 4.84 16.75 13.50
CA PRO A 2 3.51 16.40 13.03
C PRO A 2 3.58 15.44 11.82
N TRP A 3 2.51 14.67 11.63
CA TRP A 3 2.34 13.79 10.47
C TRP A 3 2.15 14.61 9.19
N PRO A 4 2.62 14.16 8.00
CA PRO A 4 2.38 14.84 6.73
C PRO A 4 0.89 15.11 6.49
N ALA A 5 0.55 16.29 6.00
CA ALA A 5 -0.84 16.64 5.71
C ALA A 5 -1.34 15.86 4.47
N GLN A 6 -2.54 15.28 4.56
CA GLN A 6 -3.27 14.71 3.42
C GLN A 6 -4.62 15.41 3.31
N GLU A 7 -5.05 15.68 2.07
CA GLU A 7 -6.44 16.02 1.78
C GLU A 7 -7.30 14.74 1.92
N GLY A 8 -8.34 14.81 2.77
CA GLY A 8 -9.15 13.64 3.14
C GLY A 8 -8.72 13.04 4.48
N GLY A 9 -9.58 13.17 5.50
CA GLY A 9 -9.24 12.98 6.92
C GLY A 9 -8.83 11.58 7.41
N HIS A 10 -8.46 10.65 6.53
CA HIS A 10 -7.86 9.38 6.93
C HIS A 10 -6.40 9.59 7.35
N ARG A 11 -6.15 9.55 8.65
CA ARG A 11 -4.81 9.59 9.22
C ARG A 11 -4.37 8.18 9.62
N PRO A 12 -3.10 7.83 9.40
CA PRO A 12 -2.58 6.55 9.88
C PRO A 12 -2.53 6.54 11.40
N GLY A 13 -3.11 5.49 11.97
CA GLY A 13 -3.04 5.21 13.40
C GLY A 13 -2.00 4.12 13.66
N ARG A 14 -1.23 4.23 14.74
CA ARG A 14 -0.32 3.16 15.18
C ARG A 14 -1.13 1.92 15.54
N LYS A 15 -1.08 0.89 14.68
CA LYS A 15 -1.75 -0.41 14.89
C LYS A 15 -0.73 -1.54 14.68
N ALA A 16 -0.75 -2.55 15.54
CA ALA A 16 0.05 -3.75 15.33
C ALA A 16 -0.32 -4.41 13.99
N GLY A 17 0.68 -4.75 13.17
CA GLY A 17 0.49 -5.33 11.84
C GLY A 17 0.19 -4.33 10.72
N ALA A 18 0.37 -3.03 10.96
CA ALA A 18 0.47 -2.04 9.87
C ALA A 18 1.87 -2.05 9.26
N LEU A 19 1.99 -1.67 7.99
CA LEU A 19 3.27 -1.55 7.28
C LEU A 19 3.51 -0.10 6.87
N VAL A 20 4.77 0.30 6.86
CA VAL A 20 5.24 1.61 6.37
C VAL A 20 6.34 1.35 5.36
N VAL A 21 6.28 2.01 4.22
CA VAL A 21 7.39 2.07 3.26
C VAL A 21 7.92 3.48 3.21
N LEU A 22 9.24 3.60 3.37
CA LEU A 22 9.98 4.83 3.14
C LEU A 22 10.75 4.69 1.83
N VAL A 23 10.74 5.73 1.01
CA VAL A 23 11.59 5.86 -0.18
C VAL A 23 12.49 7.07 0.07
N ASP A 24 13.81 6.84 0.07
CA ASP A 24 14.83 7.86 0.35
C ASP A 24 14.60 8.65 1.66
N GLY A 25 14.07 7.98 2.68
CA GLY A 25 13.78 8.56 4.00
C GLY A 25 12.44 9.28 4.10
N GLU A 26 11.74 9.47 2.99
CA GLU A 26 10.40 10.06 2.94
C GLU A 26 9.32 8.98 3.02
N LEU A 27 8.21 9.31 3.69
CA LEU A 27 7.07 8.42 3.74
C LEU A 27 6.40 8.33 2.36
N ALA A 28 6.32 7.13 1.80
CA ALA A 28 5.72 6.90 0.49
C ALA A 28 4.41 6.10 0.58
N LEU A 29 4.37 5.07 1.44
CA LEU A 29 3.20 4.19 1.58
C LEU A 29 2.96 3.84 3.05
N TYR A 30 1.69 3.82 3.44
CA TYR A 30 1.24 3.22 4.69
C TYR A 30 0.14 2.20 4.41
N VAL A 31 0.31 0.97 4.89
CA VAL A 31 -0.70 -0.09 4.78
C VAL A 31 -1.33 -0.28 6.14
N GLU A 32 -2.66 -0.13 6.21
CA GLU A 32 -3.39 -0.41 7.43
C GLU A 32 -3.29 -1.88 7.82
N ARG A 33 -3.44 -2.16 9.12
CA ARG A 33 -3.53 -3.53 9.64
C ARG A 33 -4.50 -4.36 8.81
N GLY A 34 -4.02 -5.50 8.32
CA GLY A 34 -4.81 -6.43 7.51
C GLY A 34 -4.79 -6.16 6.00
N GLY A 35 -4.09 -5.13 5.53
CA GLY A 35 -3.80 -4.91 4.11
C GLY A 35 -4.93 -4.26 3.29
N LYS A 36 -6.14 -4.19 3.84
CA LYS A 36 -7.36 -3.84 3.10
C LYS A 36 -7.36 -2.40 2.55
N THR A 37 -6.78 -1.48 3.30
CA THR A 37 -6.70 -0.06 2.96
C THR A 37 -5.24 0.36 3.05
N LEU A 38 -4.82 1.19 2.10
CA LEU A 38 -3.52 1.86 2.15
C LEU A 38 -3.68 3.37 1.95
N LEU A 39 -2.65 4.11 2.34
CA LEU A 39 -2.44 5.51 2.03
C LEU A 39 -1.17 5.63 1.20
N THR A 40 -1.21 6.39 0.11
CA THR A 40 -0.02 6.81 -0.63
C THR A 40 0.24 8.30 -0.38
N PHE A 41 1.51 8.63 -0.20
CA PHE A 41 2.01 9.99 0.03
C PHE A 41 2.87 10.49 -1.13
N THR A 42 2.90 9.73 -2.22
CA THR A 42 3.57 10.07 -3.47
C THR A 42 2.70 9.70 -4.67
N GLU A 43 2.89 10.45 -5.75
CA GLU A 43 2.33 10.18 -7.08
C GLU A 43 3.44 9.80 -8.08
N ASP A 44 4.71 9.78 -7.65
CA ASP A 44 5.83 9.37 -8.50
C ASP A 44 5.74 7.86 -8.81
N PRO A 45 5.60 7.47 -10.10
CA PRO A 45 5.50 6.07 -10.48
C PRO A 45 6.68 5.21 -10.01
N GLN A 46 7.91 5.76 -10.01
CA GLN A 46 9.08 4.99 -9.58
C GLN A 46 9.02 4.67 -8.08
N ALA A 47 8.66 5.66 -7.26
CA ALA A 47 8.44 5.45 -5.83
C ALA A 47 7.31 4.46 -5.55
N LEU A 48 6.22 4.48 -6.35
CA LEU A 48 5.12 3.53 -6.23
C LEU A 48 5.56 2.09 -6.55
N ASP A 49 6.37 1.89 -7.58
CA ASP A 49 6.91 0.57 -7.94
C ASP A 49 7.81 0.03 -6.83
N LEU A 50 8.68 0.87 -6.25
CA LEU A 50 9.49 0.51 -5.08
C LEU A 50 8.63 0.13 -3.88
N CYS A 51 7.55 0.87 -3.63
CA CYS A 51 6.61 0.56 -2.56
C CYS A 51 5.92 -0.78 -2.76
N ALA A 52 5.46 -1.07 -3.98
CA ALA A 52 4.81 -2.33 -4.32
C ALA A 52 5.75 -3.52 -4.13
N ALA A 53 6.99 -3.42 -4.60
CA ALA A 53 8.02 -4.44 -4.42
C ALA A 53 8.30 -4.70 -2.93
N ALA A 54 8.47 -3.63 -2.13
CA ALA A 54 8.70 -3.74 -0.69
C ALA A 54 7.54 -4.45 0.04
N VAL A 55 6.29 -4.16 -0.32
CA VAL A 55 5.11 -4.84 0.23
C VAL A 55 5.14 -6.33 -0.08
N VAL A 56 5.42 -6.71 -1.32
CA VAL A 56 5.52 -8.12 -1.74
C VAL A 56 6.62 -8.86 -0.99
N ASP A 57 7.79 -8.24 -0.84
CA ASP A 57 8.92 -8.84 -0.12
C ASP A 57 8.60 -9.11 1.36
N VAL A 58 7.88 -8.20 2.02
CA VAL A 58 7.42 -8.40 3.39
C VAL A 58 6.49 -9.61 3.50
N ILE A 59 5.54 -9.76 2.57
CA ILE A 59 4.62 -10.91 2.55
C ILE A 59 5.42 -12.20 2.33
N ARG A 60 6.32 -12.23 1.35
CA ARG A 60 7.16 -13.41 1.03
C ARG A 60 8.07 -13.84 2.18
N ARG A 61 8.48 -12.92 3.04
CA ARG A 61 9.27 -13.21 4.25
C ARG A 61 8.43 -13.78 5.41
N GLY A 62 7.15 -14.07 5.18
CA GLY A 62 6.26 -14.72 6.14
C GLY A 62 5.54 -13.75 7.09
N ALA A 63 5.53 -12.45 6.79
CA ALA A 63 4.75 -11.49 7.59
C ALA A 63 3.23 -11.69 7.40
N ALA A 64 2.80 -12.30 6.30
CA ALA A 64 1.44 -12.73 6.02
C ALA A 64 1.41 -13.80 4.92
N ASP A 65 0.40 -14.67 4.90
CA ASP A 65 0.21 -15.66 3.82
C ASP A 65 -0.35 -15.03 2.53
N LYS A 66 -1.08 -13.92 2.68
CA LYS A 66 -1.79 -13.23 1.61
C LYS A 66 -2.08 -11.79 1.98
N MET A 67 -2.35 -10.97 0.99
CA MET A 67 -2.84 -9.60 1.15
C MET A 67 -4.01 -9.35 0.20
N ALA A 68 -4.97 -8.53 0.65
CA ALA A 68 -6.04 -8.01 -0.18
C ALA A 68 -6.10 -6.50 0.01
N VAL A 69 -6.11 -5.74 -1.09
CA VAL A 69 -6.18 -4.27 -1.10
C VAL A 69 -7.46 -3.88 -1.81
N GLU A 70 -8.31 -3.08 -1.16
CA GLU A 70 -9.57 -2.60 -1.74
C GLU A 70 -9.57 -1.09 -1.95
N LYS A 71 -8.84 -0.33 -1.11
CA LYS A 71 -8.85 1.13 -1.15
C LYS A 71 -7.46 1.76 -1.01
N VAL A 72 -7.28 2.88 -1.69
CA VAL A 72 -6.16 3.82 -1.56
C VAL A 72 -6.72 5.20 -1.27
N ASN A 73 -6.19 5.92 -0.27
CA ASN A 73 -6.62 7.29 0.06
C ASN A 73 -8.15 7.45 0.16
N GLY A 74 -8.84 6.42 0.66
CA GLY A 74 -10.32 6.39 0.82
C GLY A 74 -11.13 6.01 -0.43
N VAL A 75 -10.52 5.96 -1.62
CA VAL A 75 -11.18 5.60 -2.89
C VAL A 75 -10.89 4.15 -3.29
N PRO A 76 -11.71 3.51 -4.15
CA PRO A 76 -11.42 2.19 -4.69
C PRO A 76 -10.02 2.13 -5.32
N VAL A 77 -9.28 1.03 -5.07
CA VAL A 77 -7.90 0.91 -5.55
C VAL A 77 -7.80 0.65 -7.06
N LEU A 78 -8.82 0.03 -7.65
CA LEU A 78 -8.82 -0.26 -9.09
C LEU A 78 -8.70 1.04 -9.89
N ASP A 79 -8.04 0.96 -11.04
CA ASP A 79 -7.80 2.08 -11.95
C ASP A 79 -6.92 3.22 -11.40
N THR A 80 -6.13 2.94 -10.34
CA THR A 80 -5.14 3.88 -9.79
C THR A 80 -3.70 3.51 -10.18
N ASP A 81 -2.77 4.47 -10.09
CA ASP A 81 -1.35 4.19 -10.32
C ASP A 81 -0.78 3.22 -9.27
N VAL A 82 -1.30 3.26 -8.04
CA VAL A 82 -0.98 2.25 -7.01
C VAL A 82 -1.41 0.86 -7.44
N ALA A 83 -2.58 0.72 -8.08
CA ALA A 83 -2.99 -0.58 -8.61
C ALA A 83 -2.08 -1.07 -9.73
N ARG A 84 -1.62 -0.18 -10.61
CA ARG A 84 -0.64 -0.52 -11.65
C ARG A 84 0.66 -1.05 -11.04
N ALA A 85 1.21 -0.34 -10.06
CA ALA A 85 2.45 -0.71 -9.37
C ALA A 85 2.31 -2.07 -8.64
N LEU A 86 1.25 -2.24 -7.84
CA LEU A 86 0.98 -3.51 -7.13
C LEU A 86 0.81 -4.69 -8.11
N THR A 87 0.10 -4.47 -9.22
CA THR A 87 -0.08 -5.50 -10.25
C THR A 87 1.26 -5.85 -10.90
N GLY A 88 2.09 -4.87 -11.23
CA GLY A 88 3.45 -5.07 -11.74
C GLY A 88 4.33 -5.87 -10.77
N ALA A 89 4.14 -5.71 -9.46
CA ALA A 89 4.83 -6.47 -8.42
C ALA A 89 4.26 -7.89 -8.20
N GLY A 90 3.17 -8.27 -8.88
CA GLY A 90 2.59 -9.62 -8.84
C GLY A 90 1.27 -9.73 -8.06
N PHE A 91 0.64 -8.61 -7.68
CA PHE A 91 -0.77 -8.66 -7.29
C PHE A 91 -1.65 -8.98 -8.51
N TYR A 92 -2.78 -9.62 -8.29
CA TYR A 92 -3.79 -9.90 -9.31
C TYR A 92 -5.12 -9.25 -8.96
N SER A 93 -5.87 -8.86 -9.99
CA SER A 93 -7.17 -8.21 -9.83
C SER A 93 -8.29 -9.18 -9.47
N THR A 94 -9.24 -8.68 -8.70
CA THR A 94 -10.52 -9.31 -8.35
C THR A 94 -11.62 -8.24 -8.40
N PRO A 95 -12.91 -8.63 -8.46
CA PRO A 95 -14.00 -7.63 -8.48
C PRO A 95 -14.02 -6.68 -7.27
N ARG A 96 -13.36 -7.03 -6.16
CA ARG A 96 -13.30 -6.21 -4.94
C ARG A 96 -12.01 -5.38 -4.80
N GLY A 97 -11.04 -5.55 -5.70
CA GLY A 97 -9.72 -4.92 -5.59
C GLY A 97 -8.60 -5.90 -5.93
N LEU A 98 -7.42 -5.71 -5.35
CA LEU A 98 -6.21 -6.48 -5.66
C LEU A 98 -5.92 -7.53 -4.59
N ARG A 99 -5.26 -8.62 -4.99
CA ARG A 99 -4.80 -9.67 -4.10
C ARG A 99 -3.37 -10.09 -4.40
N PHE A 100 -2.66 -10.49 -3.36
CA PHE A 100 -1.38 -11.18 -3.46
C PHE A 100 -1.41 -12.41 -2.57
N ARG A 101 -0.74 -13.48 -3.01
CA ARG A 101 -0.53 -14.69 -2.24
C ARG A 101 0.91 -15.16 -2.47
N ALA A 102 1.62 -15.44 -1.39
CA ALA A 102 2.98 -15.97 -1.44
C ALA A 102 2.99 -17.43 -1.93
#